data_AF-A0A674PGD0-F1
#
_entry.id   AF-A0A674PGD0-F1
#
_cell.length_a   1.000
_cell.length_b   1.000
_cell.length_c   1.000
_cell.angle_alpha   90.00
_cell.angle_beta   90.00
_cell.angle_gamma   90.00
#
_symmetry.space_group_name_H-M   'P 1'
#
loop_
_entity.id
_entity.type
_entity.pdbx_description
1 polymer ?
#
loop_
_entity_poly.entity_id
_entity_poly.type
_entity_poly.pdbx_seq_one_letter_code
_entity_poly.pdbx_strand_id
1 'polypeptide(L)'
;MFQSHIDRLYLSVKDMVEHRKTKLEQQYWLYQLNKDVEELEKWITEREVVASSTELGHDLEDVSVLQERFTKFVTETNSIGQQRLEQVNKLVNEMIKCDHSDAATIAEWKDGLNDSWMLAASRQLHKFFTDCKEVLAQVAEKMKQLPELRSCQANITNAATLQRVMLSFEHGLQLLVAQVRQLQENSTQLRTIYAGEKAEAILGQEQEVIEAWRELLSACEASHVQVTSVTDKVQFFSVVRENLMWMEGIMGQIGWDEPRDLTALEMMMKQHQELKGKIDGRSKTIQQCADLGKILIAAGDSASEEIKEKLESLQAKQRDLLEKWGKHEEKLQKSEFHFSQETVKAEVWLKAKEPLITSDEQEREAQSQKDEVEQLILRHKAFRKAAVTWKERFSSLRKLSTVSLTTDVVVVKIVWLSHILVLSLSAPVTRFDGRPRARDRPKPRRRPRPKEPEEARRSRSAPATGAPTTPQPPSHTAQNEGFLYRKKVTTSDLEGQQRSPNSKSWVNVYCVLKEGKLTFYKDARNHNTTYNEEPPLDLSNCSFDPSMGYKKKKNVFILRMDDGNNFAFHAKDEVRPSLIKRNE
;
A
#
# COMPACT_ATOMS: atom_id res chain seq x y z
N MET A 1 107.00 -27.44 32.33
CA MET A 1 107.57 -26.08 32.44
C MET A 1 107.05 -25.18 31.31
N PHE A 2 107.71 -25.07 30.15
CA PHE A 2 107.27 -24.16 29.08
C PHE A 2 105.89 -24.50 28.50
N GLN A 3 105.65 -25.75 28.07
CA GLN A 3 104.34 -26.16 27.52
C GLN A 3 103.19 -25.84 28.49
N SER A 4 103.30 -26.31 29.74
CA SER A 4 102.36 -26.04 30.85
C SER A 4 102.18 -24.57 31.27
N HIS A 5 102.96 -23.65 30.70
CA HIS A 5 102.75 -22.20 30.81
C HIS A 5 102.00 -21.66 29.58
N ILE A 6 102.38 -22.10 28.38
CA ILE A 6 101.69 -21.80 27.12
C ILE A 6 100.24 -22.31 27.17
N ASP A 7 100.00 -23.54 27.62
CA ASP A 7 98.65 -24.13 27.75
C ASP A 7 97.75 -23.28 28.68
N ARG A 8 98.34 -22.73 29.75
CA ARG A 8 97.64 -21.91 30.74
C ARG A 8 97.33 -20.51 30.22
N LEU A 9 98.23 -19.92 29.45
CA LEU A 9 98.00 -18.66 28.73
C LEU A 9 96.94 -18.86 27.63
N TYR A 10 96.99 -19.98 26.90
CA TYR A 10 96.01 -20.32 25.88
C TYR A 10 94.60 -20.47 26.46
N LEU A 11 94.45 -21.21 27.57
CA LEU A 11 93.17 -21.30 28.29
C LEU A 11 92.69 -19.91 28.76
N SER A 12 93.55 -19.13 29.43
CA SER A 12 93.19 -17.78 29.88
C SER A 12 92.76 -16.85 28.73
N VAL A 13 93.41 -16.92 27.57
CA VAL A 13 93.01 -16.14 26.38
C VAL A 13 91.70 -16.65 25.79
N LYS A 14 91.50 -17.97 25.73
CA LYS A 14 90.23 -18.57 25.29
C LYS A 14 89.07 -18.15 26.18
N ASP A 15 89.25 -18.20 27.50
CA ASP A 15 88.24 -17.83 28.49
C ASP A 15 87.91 -16.32 28.42
N MET A 16 88.93 -15.46 28.21
CA MET A 16 88.72 -14.03 27.96
C MET A 16 87.99 -13.74 26.63
N VAL A 17 88.25 -14.52 25.58
CA VAL A 17 87.56 -14.39 24.29
C VAL A 17 86.09 -14.84 24.42
N GLU A 18 85.83 -15.97 25.06
CA GLU A 18 84.45 -16.46 25.24
C GLU A 18 83.65 -15.54 26.17
N HIS A 19 84.24 -15.06 27.27
CA HIS A 19 83.59 -14.06 28.15
C HIS A 19 83.32 -12.73 27.43
N ARG A 20 84.21 -12.29 26.54
CA ARG A 20 83.97 -11.11 25.70
C ARG A 20 82.85 -11.35 24.69
N LYS A 21 82.79 -12.56 24.10
CA LYS A 21 81.74 -12.97 23.16
C LYS A 21 80.37 -13.01 23.85
N THR A 22 80.22 -13.73 24.96
CA THR A 22 78.94 -13.83 25.68
C THR A 22 78.46 -12.46 26.16
N LYS A 23 79.36 -11.58 26.63
CA LYS A 23 79.02 -10.21 27.01
C LYS A 23 78.55 -9.35 25.83
N LEU A 24 79.10 -9.54 24.63
CA LEU A 24 78.62 -8.86 23.41
C LEU A 24 77.26 -9.44 22.95
N GLU A 25 77.07 -10.75 23.05
CA GLU A 25 75.80 -11.43 22.74
C GLU A 25 74.69 -10.94 23.69
N GLN A 26 74.96 -10.86 25.00
CA GLN A 26 74.05 -10.29 26.01
C GLN A 26 73.66 -8.84 25.67
N GLN A 27 74.64 -7.95 25.45
CA GLN A 27 74.37 -6.54 25.13
C GLN A 27 73.60 -6.37 23.80
N TYR A 28 73.81 -7.24 22.82
CA TYR A 28 73.04 -7.25 21.57
C TYR A 28 71.56 -7.63 21.82
N TRP A 29 71.30 -8.68 22.60
CA TRP A 29 69.93 -9.10 22.93
C TRP A 29 69.22 -8.06 23.80
N LEU A 30 69.91 -7.41 24.75
CA LEU A 30 69.35 -6.33 25.55
C LEU A 30 68.94 -5.12 24.69
N TYR A 31 69.78 -4.72 23.73
CA TYR A 31 69.45 -3.65 22.78
C TYR A 31 68.24 -4.01 21.90
N GLN A 32 68.20 -5.23 21.37
CA GLN A 32 67.08 -5.72 20.55
C GLN A 32 65.77 -5.73 21.35
N LEU A 33 65.79 -6.27 22.58
CA LEU A 33 64.63 -6.27 23.47
C LEU A 33 64.16 -4.85 23.82
N ASN A 34 65.07 -3.95 24.21
CA ASN A 34 64.71 -2.57 24.54
C ASN A 34 64.00 -1.89 23.36
N LYS A 35 64.54 -2.05 22.15
CA LYS A 35 63.93 -1.53 20.92
C LYS A 35 62.55 -2.13 20.66
N ASP A 36 62.38 -3.44 20.83
CA ASP A 36 61.10 -4.12 20.57
C ASP A 36 60.04 -3.78 21.65
N VAL A 37 60.46 -3.45 22.87
CA VAL A 37 59.61 -2.86 23.93
C VAL A 37 59.21 -1.43 23.55
N GLU A 38 60.17 -0.54 23.23
CA GLU A 38 59.92 0.85 22.83
C GLU A 38 58.97 0.95 21.62
N GLU A 39 59.16 0.11 20.59
CA GLU A 39 58.25 0.05 19.42
C GLU A 39 56.84 -0.46 19.79
N LEU A 40 56.70 -1.30 20.82
CA LEU A 40 55.41 -1.82 21.27
C LEU A 40 54.69 -0.86 22.22
N GLU A 41 55.38 -0.23 23.17
CA GLU A 41 54.81 0.84 24.02
C GLU A 41 54.35 2.04 23.18
N LYS A 42 55.16 2.43 22.19
CA LYS A 42 54.76 3.46 21.22
C LYS A 42 53.52 3.03 20.43
N TRP A 43 53.46 1.79 19.96
CA TRP A 43 52.29 1.28 19.26
C TRP A 43 51.04 1.21 20.16
N ILE A 44 51.19 0.86 21.44
CA ILE A 44 50.09 0.89 22.42
C ILE A 44 49.58 2.33 22.59
N THR A 45 50.46 3.31 22.81
CA THR A 45 50.04 4.72 22.99
C THR A 45 49.43 5.34 21.72
N GLU A 46 49.94 5.01 20.53
CA GLU A 46 49.30 5.37 19.25
C GLU A 46 47.88 4.76 19.14
N ARG A 47 47.67 3.54 19.66
CA ARG A 47 46.36 2.86 19.66
C ARG A 47 45.42 3.37 20.76
N GLU A 48 45.93 3.79 21.93
CA GLU A 48 45.14 4.43 22.98
C GLU A 48 44.50 5.73 22.49
N VAL A 49 45.22 6.55 21.71
CA VAL A 49 44.68 7.80 21.14
C VAL A 49 43.48 7.52 20.23
N VAL A 50 43.59 6.52 19.34
CA VAL A 50 42.47 6.14 18.45
C VAL A 50 41.30 5.54 19.24
N ALA A 51 41.58 4.68 20.23
CA ALA A 51 40.56 4.10 21.09
C ALA A 51 39.87 5.13 22.02
N SER A 52 40.48 6.30 22.20
CA SER A 52 39.95 7.43 22.98
C SER A 52 39.23 8.48 22.11
N SER A 53 39.09 8.25 20.80
CA SER A 53 38.38 9.18 19.91
C SER A 53 36.92 9.34 20.32
N THR A 54 36.46 10.59 20.42
CA THR A 54 35.06 10.96 20.69
C THR A 54 34.32 11.39 19.41
N GLU A 55 34.78 10.95 18.25
CA GLU A 55 34.13 11.21 16.97
C GLU A 55 32.75 10.53 16.93
N LEU A 56 31.71 11.34 16.73
CA LEU A 56 30.34 10.88 16.51
C LEU A 56 30.00 11.14 15.04
N GLY A 57 29.68 10.08 14.30
CA GLY A 57 29.37 10.18 12.87
C GLY A 57 28.19 11.09 12.58
N HIS A 58 28.29 11.88 11.51
CA HIS A 58 27.31 12.92 11.16
C HIS A 58 26.05 12.37 10.47
N ASP A 59 26.13 11.20 9.84
CA ASP A 59 24.98 10.46 9.33
C ASP A 59 25.10 8.94 9.56
N LEU A 60 24.11 8.18 9.09
CA LEU A 60 24.01 6.73 9.33
C LEU A 60 25.01 5.91 8.51
N GLU A 61 25.42 6.37 7.33
CA GLU A 61 26.47 5.72 6.53
C GLU A 61 27.83 5.96 7.19
N ASP A 62 28.11 7.20 7.63
CA ASP A 62 29.32 7.52 8.40
C ASP A 62 29.40 6.74 9.72
N VAL A 63 28.28 6.58 10.44
CA VAL A 63 28.23 5.73 11.66
C VAL A 63 28.47 4.25 11.33
N SER A 64 27.90 3.73 10.24
CA SER A 64 28.13 2.35 9.77
C SER A 64 29.61 2.12 9.44
N VAL A 65 30.20 3.02 8.66
CA VAL A 65 31.62 3.01 8.28
C VAL A 65 32.53 3.20 9.50
N LEU A 66 32.16 4.03 10.47
CA LEU A 66 32.88 4.19 11.73
C LEU A 66 32.81 2.90 12.58
N GLN A 67 31.67 2.22 12.62
CA GLN A 67 31.51 0.93 13.30
C GLN A 67 32.33 -0.18 12.62
N GLU A 68 32.33 -0.27 11.28
CA GLU A 68 33.20 -1.22 10.56
C GLU A 68 34.68 -0.95 10.84
N ARG A 69 35.10 0.32 10.75
CA ARG A 69 36.47 0.75 11.08
C ARG A 69 36.84 0.41 12.53
N PHE A 70 35.95 0.62 13.49
CA PHE A 70 36.19 0.31 14.90
C PHE A 70 36.26 -1.21 15.15
N THR A 71 35.37 -2.00 14.56
CA THR A 71 35.40 -3.47 14.67
C THR A 71 36.67 -4.07 14.05
N LYS A 72 37.09 -3.54 12.89
CA LYS A 72 38.37 -3.88 12.27
C LYS A 72 39.56 -3.45 13.12
N PHE A 73 39.52 -2.23 13.68
CA PHE A 73 40.53 -1.72 14.59
C PHE A 73 40.67 -2.60 15.85
N VAL A 74 39.58 -3.02 16.49
CA VAL A 74 39.59 -3.89 17.68
C VAL A 74 40.16 -5.27 17.34
N THR A 75 39.74 -5.88 16.24
CA THR A 75 40.21 -7.21 15.83
C THR A 75 41.70 -7.20 15.42
N GLU A 76 42.15 -6.18 14.68
CA GLU A 76 43.57 -5.97 14.38
C GLU A 76 44.40 -5.66 15.64
N THR A 77 43.90 -4.81 16.54
CA THR A 77 44.64 -4.40 17.75
C THR A 77 44.75 -5.55 18.75
N ASN A 78 43.71 -6.36 18.93
CA ASN A 78 43.78 -7.54 19.80
C ASN A 78 44.74 -8.60 19.24
N SER A 79 44.65 -8.93 17.95
CA SER A 79 45.49 -9.97 17.34
C SER A 79 46.97 -9.56 17.23
N ILE A 80 47.26 -8.35 16.72
CA ILE A 80 48.63 -7.84 16.59
C ILE A 80 49.21 -7.52 17.97
N GLY A 81 48.40 -6.99 18.89
CA GLY A 81 48.80 -6.67 20.26
C GLY A 81 49.21 -7.91 21.04
N GLN A 82 48.36 -8.95 21.08
CA GLN A 82 48.70 -10.23 21.69
C GLN A 82 49.92 -10.88 21.03
N GLN A 83 50.01 -10.88 19.70
CA GLN A 83 51.15 -11.48 19.00
C GLN A 83 52.48 -10.81 19.37
N ARG A 84 52.52 -9.47 19.42
CA ARG A 84 53.73 -8.72 19.78
C ARG A 84 54.06 -8.85 21.27
N LEU A 85 53.05 -8.78 22.14
CA LEU A 85 53.21 -8.95 23.59
C LEU A 85 53.76 -10.35 23.92
N GLU A 86 53.26 -11.41 23.26
CA GLU A 86 53.78 -12.77 23.41
C GLU A 86 55.21 -12.92 22.86
N GLN A 87 55.54 -12.26 21.74
CA GLN A 87 56.91 -12.25 21.21
C GLN A 87 57.92 -11.59 22.17
N VAL A 88 57.57 -10.43 22.73
CA VAL A 88 58.39 -9.74 23.73
C VAL A 88 58.48 -10.55 25.03
N ASN A 89 57.35 -11.05 25.55
CA ASN A 89 57.32 -11.92 26.73
C ASN A 89 58.20 -13.16 26.56
N LYS A 90 58.17 -13.80 25.38
CA LYS A 90 59.00 -14.95 25.08
C LYS A 90 60.48 -14.59 25.03
N LEU A 91 60.86 -13.49 24.39
CA LEU A 91 62.25 -13.01 24.34
C LEU A 91 62.78 -12.73 25.75
N VAL A 92 62.01 -12.01 26.58
CA VAL A 92 62.28 -11.77 28.00
C VAL A 92 62.48 -13.08 28.76
N ASN A 93 61.57 -14.03 28.62
CA ASN A 93 61.63 -15.31 29.32
C ASN A 93 62.86 -16.14 28.92
N GLU A 94 63.29 -16.14 27.65
CA GLU A 94 64.53 -16.81 27.23
C GLU A 94 65.79 -16.07 27.72
N MET A 95 65.80 -14.74 27.75
CA MET A 95 66.92 -13.96 28.32
C MET A 95 67.09 -14.21 29.82
N ILE A 96 65.99 -14.27 30.59
CA ILE A 96 66.01 -14.58 32.02
C ILE A 96 66.51 -16.01 32.27
N LYS A 97 66.10 -17.00 31.46
CA LYS A 97 66.61 -18.39 31.55
C LYS A 97 68.11 -18.53 31.29
N CYS A 98 68.73 -17.55 30.65
CA CYS A 98 70.16 -17.56 30.32
C CYS A 98 71.02 -16.79 31.34
N ASP A 99 70.49 -16.50 32.54
CA ASP A 99 71.13 -15.73 33.62
C ASP A 99 71.76 -14.42 33.11
N HIS A 100 70.98 -13.66 32.33
CA HIS A 100 71.41 -12.37 31.78
C HIS A 100 71.77 -11.37 32.89
N SER A 101 72.86 -10.59 32.70
CA SER A 101 73.36 -9.63 33.70
C SER A 101 72.30 -8.65 34.21
N ASP A 102 71.44 -8.20 33.30
CA ASP A 102 70.42 -7.17 33.51
C ASP A 102 69.00 -7.76 33.67
N ALA A 103 68.89 -9.03 34.11
CA ALA A 103 67.62 -9.76 34.21
C ALA A 103 66.55 -9.06 35.06
N ALA A 104 66.93 -8.23 36.03
CA ALA A 104 66.01 -7.42 36.83
C ALA A 104 65.31 -6.34 35.96
N THR A 105 66.09 -5.51 35.25
CA THR A 105 65.56 -4.47 34.34
C THR A 105 64.72 -5.08 33.21
N ILE A 106 65.13 -6.24 32.72
CA ILE A 106 64.40 -7.03 31.72
C ILE A 106 63.02 -7.49 32.25
N ALA A 107 62.91 -7.82 33.54
CA ALA A 107 61.64 -8.13 34.17
C ALA A 107 60.77 -6.87 34.39
N GLU A 108 61.36 -5.76 34.85
CA GLU A 108 60.66 -4.48 35.03
C GLU A 108 60.00 -3.98 33.72
N TRP A 109 60.69 -4.08 32.57
CA TRP A 109 60.12 -3.74 31.26
C TRP A 109 58.94 -4.64 30.88
N LYS A 110 59.03 -5.94 31.13
CA LYS A 110 57.95 -6.89 30.88
C LYS A 110 56.73 -6.60 31.74
N ASP A 111 56.93 -6.34 33.03
CA ASP A 111 55.85 -6.11 33.97
C ASP A 111 55.15 -4.76 33.67
N GLY A 112 55.91 -3.69 33.38
CA GLY A 112 55.35 -2.40 32.97
C GLY A 112 54.56 -2.44 31.65
N LEU A 113 55.08 -3.15 30.64
CA LEU A 113 54.38 -3.39 29.38
C LEU A 113 53.08 -4.18 29.58
N ASN A 114 53.11 -5.20 30.43
CA ASN A 114 51.94 -6.04 30.73
C ASN A 114 50.89 -5.29 31.57
N ASP A 115 51.30 -4.42 32.49
CA ASP A 115 50.42 -3.53 33.24
C ASP A 115 49.73 -2.50 32.34
N SER A 116 50.46 -1.92 31.37
CA SER A 116 49.89 -1.02 30.35
C SER A 116 48.78 -1.72 29.54
N TRP A 117 49.02 -2.96 29.10
CA TRP A 117 48.02 -3.79 28.43
C TRP A 117 46.82 -4.12 29.34
N MET A 118 47.05 -4.43 30.62
CA MET A 118 45.99 -4.70 31.60
C MET A 118 45.13 -3.47 31.92
N LEU A 119 45.70 -2.26 31.92
CA LEU A 119 44.96 -1.01 32.07
C LEU A 119 43.98 -0.79 30.91
N ALA A 120 44.42 -1.02 29.66
CA ALA A 120 43.58 -0.92 28.48
C ALA A 120 42.40 -1.91 28.52
N ALA A 121 42.66 -3.18 28.84
CA ALA A 121 41.61 -4.20 29.00
C ALA A 121 40.62 -3.83 30.12
N SER A 122 41.11 -3.35 31.27
CA SER A 122 40.28 -2.97 32.42
C SER A 122 39.27 -1.86 32.07
N ARG A 123 39.65 -0.89 31.23
CA ARG A 123 38.72 0.15 30.73
C ARG A 123 37.57 -0.44 29.91
N GLN A 124 37.82 -1.45 29.07
CA GLN A 124 36.77 -2.14 28.29
C GLN A 124 35.77 -2.86 29.22
N LEU A 125 36.28 -3.51 30.28
CA LEU A 125 35.45 -4.18 31.28
C LEU A 125 34.55 -3.19 32.06
N HIS A 126 35.10 -2.04 32.47
CA HIS A 126 34.33 -0.97 33.11
C HIS A 126 33.27 -0.36 32.17
N LYS A 127 33.57 -0.23 30.87
CA LYS A 127 32.57 0.18 29.87
C LYS A 127 31.41 -0.81 29.81
N PHE A 128 31.69 -2.10 29.64
CA PHE A 128 30.65 -3.15 29.60
C PHE A 128 29.71 -3.11 30.81
N PHE A 129 30.23 -3.00 32.03
CA PHE A 129 29.41 -2.88 33.25
C PHE A 129 28.64 -1.55 33.37
N THR A 130 28.95 -0.55 32.54
CA THR A 130 28.21 0.72 32.44
C THR A 130 27.11 0.59 31.38
N ASP A 131 27.46 0.08 30.20
CA ASP A 131 26.54 -0.23 29.09
C ASP A 131 25.38 -1.15 29.58
N CYS A 132 25.68 -2.17 30.40
CA CYS A 132 24.66 -3.04 31.02
C CYS A 132 23.63 -2.26 31.86
N LYS A 133 24.09 -1.31 32.69
CA LYS A 133 23.23 -0.54 33.59
C LYS A 133 22.38 0.46 32.81
N GLU A 134 22.91 1.04 31.74
CA GLU A 134 22.13 1.91 30.87
C GLU A 134 21.04 1.13 30.13
N VAL A 135 21.37 -0.03 29.56
CA VAL A 135 20.39 -0.91 28.90
C VAL A 135 19.30 -1.37 29.88
N LEU A 136 19.66 -1.80 31.11
CA LEU A 136 18.69 -2.15 32.15
C LEU A 136 17.76 -0.98 32.52
N ALA A 137 18.30 0.24 32.63
CA ALA A 137 17.50 1.43 32.89
C ALA A 137 16.54 1.76 31.73
N GLN A 138 16.99 1.62 30.48
CA GLN A 138 16.16 1.82 29.29
C GLN A 138 15.06 0.74 29.17
N VAL A 139 15.37 -0.53 29.45
CA VAL A 139 14.40 -1.64 29.53
C VAL A 139 13.35 -1.36 30.61
N ALA A 140 13.76 -1.00 31.82
CA ALA A 140 12.86 -0.70 32.93
C ALA A 140 11.96 0.51 32.64
N GLU A 141 12.44 1.51 31.91
CA GLU A 141 11.65 2.67 31.50
C GLU A 141 10.62 2.32 30.42
N LYS A 142 11.00 1.55 29.40
CA LYS A 142 10.05 0.98 28.43
C LYS A 142 8.97 0.13 29.09
N MET A 143 9.33 -0.62 30.13
CA MET A 143 8.40 -1.46 30.88
C MET A 143 7.33 -0.65 31.65
N LYS A 144 7.65 0.56 32.14
CA LYS A 144 6.67 1.47 32.78
C LYS A 144 5.66 2.06 31.79
N GLN A 145 6.05 2.21 30.53
CA GLN A 145 5.20 2.82 29.50
C GLN A 145 4.12 1.84 28.99
N LEU A 146 4.32 0.52 29.12
CA LEU A 146 3.35 -0.51 28.71
C LEU A 146 2.01 -0.45 29.48
N PRO A 147 1.96 -0.28 30.82
CA PRO A 147 0.73 0.03 31.55
C PRO A 147 -0.06 1.25 31.03
N GLU A 148 0.62 2.32 30.59
CA GLU A 148 -0.05 3.51 30.03
C GLU A 148 -0.67 3.21 28.65
N LEU A 149 0.05 2.44 27.81
CA LEU A 149 -0.50 1.93 26.55
C LEU A 149 -1.75 1.07 26.76
N ARG A 150 -1.80 0.27 27.83
CA ARG A 150 -2.99 -0.50 28.22
C ARG A 150 -4.13 0.40 28.71
N SER A 151 -3.85 1.40 29.55
CA SER A 151 -4.90 2.30 30.08
C SER A 151 -5.56 3.14 28.98
N CYS A 152 -4.83 3.48 27.92
CA CYS A 152 -5.36 4.19 26.76
C CYS A 152 -6.44 3.40 25.99
N GLN A 153 -6.44 2.06 26.06
CA GLN A 153 -7.43 1.21 25.39
C GLN A 153 -8.86 1.46 25.89
N ALA A 154 -9.04 1.76 27.17
CA ALA A 154 -10.36 1.99 27.78
C ALA A 154 -11.09 3.22 27.24
N ASN A 155 -10.36 4.22 26.73
CA ASN A 155 -10.89 5.52 26.32
C ASN A 155 -10.92 5.74 24.80
N ILE A 156 -10.26 4.89 24.01
CA ILE A 156 -10.09 5.09 22.56
C ILE A 156 -11.04 4.19 21.76
N THR A 157 -12.13 4.78 21.29
CA THR A 157 -13.11 4.13 20.40
C THR A 157 -12.62 3.92 18.95
N ASN A 158 -11.36 4.25 18.65
CA ASN A 158 -10.77 4.18 17.31
C ASN A 158 -9.59 3.21 17.26
N ALA A 159 -9.88 1.98 16.79
CA ALA A 159 -8.92 0.94 16.42
C ALA A 159 -7.63 1.44 15.75
N ALA A 160 -7.76 2.29 14.71
CA ALA A 160 -6.62 2.77 13.93
C ALA A 160 -5.74 3.78 14.68
N THR A 161 -6.16 4.26 15.85
CA THR A 161 -5.30 5.00 16.78
C THR A 161 -4.53 4.03 17.68
N LEU A 162 -5.19 3.03 18.27
CA LEU A 162 -4.54 2.05 19.14
C LEU A 162 -3.43 1.28 18.42
N GLN A 163 -3.71 0.76 17.22
CA GLN A 163 -2.70 0.10 16.38
C GLN A 163 -1.48 1.00 16.09
N ARG A 164 -1.71 2.29 15.77
CA ARG A 164 -0.61 3.22 15.48
C ARG A 164 0.27 3.50 16.69
N VAL A 165 -0.31 3.59 17.88
CA VAL A 165 0.46 3.83 19.11
C VAL A 165 1.26 2.59 19.49
N MET A 166 0.71 1.38 19.35
CA MET A 166 1.46 0.13 19.54
C MET A 166 2.65 0.01 18.57
N LEU A 167 2.41 0.17 17.26
CA LEU A 167 3.47 0.17 16.25
C LEU A 167 4.56 1.21 16.51
N SER A 168 4.20 2.38 17.06
CA SER A 168 5.16 3.42 17.43
C SER A 168 6.01 3.04 18.66
N PHE A 169 5.47 2.24 19.58
CA PHE A 169 6.23 1.71 20.71
C PHE A 169 7.19 0.61 20.26
N GLU A 170 6.72 -0.34 19.44
CA GLU A 170 7.51 -1.44 18.86
C GLU A 170 8.68 -0.93 18.00
N HIS A 171 8.44 0.09 17.16
CA HIS A 171 9.52 0.77 16.44
C HIS A 171 10.50 1.46 17.41
N GLY A 172 9.98 2.04 18.49
CA GLY A 172 10.78 2.60 19.59
C GLY A 172 11.55 1.59 20.43
N LEU A 173 11.49 0.27 20.14
CA LEU A 173 12.34 -0.76 20.73
C LEU A 173 13.55 -1.13 19.85
N GLN A 174 13.59 -0.73 18.57
CA GLN A 174 14.63 -1.21 17.63
C GLN A 174 16.07 -0.81 18.02
N LEU A 175 16.25 0.36 18.63
CA LEU A 175 17.55 0.76 19.19
C LEU A 175 18.01 -0.19 20.32
N LEU A 176 17.06 -0.60 21.17
CA LEU A 176 17.31 -1.48 22.31
C LEU A 176 17.63 -2.92 21.87
N VAL A 177 17.04 -3.38 20.76
CA VAL A 177 17.44 -4.63 20.07
C VAL A 177 18.93 -4.58 19.67
N ALA A 178 19.39 -3.46 19.10
CA ALA A 178 20.79 -3.32 18.67
C ALA A 178 21.75 -3.25 19.87
N GLN A 179 21.40 -2.48 20.90
CA GLN A 179 22.20 -2.36 22.13
C GLN A 179 22.35 -3.72 22.84
N VAL A 180 21.25 -4.48 23.01
CA VAL A 180 21.30 -5.81 23.63
C VAL A 180 22.20 -6.76 22.84
N ARG A 181 22.09 -6.79 21.49
CA ARG A 181 22.97 -7.63 20.66
C ARG A 181 24.46 -7.27 20.81
N GLN A 182 24.79 -5.98 20.73
CA GLN A 182 26.17 -5.52 20.90
C GLN A 182 26.72 -5.88 22.29
N LEU A 183 25.88 -5.82 23.33
CA LEU A 183 26.23 -6.21 24.69
C LEU A 183 26.53 -7.72 24.80
N GLN A 184 25.74 -8.58 24.16
CA GLN A 184 26.04 -10.02 24.09
C GLN A 184 27.37 -10.30 23.36
N GLU A 185 27.61 -9.64 22.23
CA GLU A 185 28.89 -9.75 21.50
C GLU A 185 30.06 -9.30 22.38
N ASN A 186 29.97 -8.13 23.02
CA ASN A 186 30.98 -7.61 23.94
C ASN A 186 31.24 -8.57 25.11
N SER A 187 30.19 -9.15 25.69
CA SER A 187 30.28 -10.17 26.74
C SER A 187 31.07 -11.40 26.26
N THR A 188 30.75 -11.95 25.07
CA THR A 188 31.48 -13.11 24.53
C THR A 188 32.96 -12.80 24.31
N GLN A 189 33.30 -11.60 23.81
CA GLN A 189 34.68 -11.18 23.59
C GLN A 189 35.44 -11.02 24.91
N LEU A 190 34.87 -10.32 25.89
CA LEU A 190 35.50 -10.11 27.20
C LEU A 190 35.74 -11.44 27.95
N ARG A 191 34.85 -12.44 27.83
CA ARG A 191 35.06 -13.79 28.39
C ARG A 191 36.16 -14.61 27.70
N THR A 192 36.75 -14.15 26.59
CA THR A 192 37.98 -14.75 26.04
C THR A 192 39.26 -14.15 26.64
N ILE A 193 39.15 -12.96 27.25
CA ILE A 193 40.27 -12.19 27.84
C ILE A 193 40.31 -12.38 29.36
N TYR A 194 39.14 -12.50 30.00
CA TYR A 194 38.97 -12.70 31.43
C TYR A 194 38.59 -14.13 31.79
N ALA A 195 39.06 -14.61 32.94
CA ALA A 195 38.79 -15.93 33.51
C ALA A 195 38.41 -15.85 34.99
N GLY A 196 37.86 -16.94 35.54
CA GLY A 196 37.44 -17.03 36.94
C GLY A 196 36.31 -16.05 37.28
N GLU A 197 36.32 -15.50 38.49
CA GLU A 197 35.27 -14.62 39.03
C GLU A 197 34.90 -13.45 38.09
N LYS A 198 35.86 -12.91 37.34
CA LYS A 198 35.60 -11.83 36.36
C LYS A 198 34.76 -12.31 35.18
N ALA A 199 34.98 -13.53 34.68
CA ALA A 199 34.19 -14.11 33.59
C ALA A 199 32.76 -14.43 34.03
N GLU A 200 32.59 -14.95 35.24
CA GLU A 200 31.28 -15.21 35.85
C GLU A 200 30.51 -13.91 36.10
N ALA A 201 31.17 -12.85 36.57
CA ALA A 201 30.55 -11.53 36.76
C ALA A 201 30.09 -10.90 35.43
N ILE A 202 30.84 -11.07 34.34
CA ILE A 202 30.42 -10.66 32.99
C ILE A 202 29.18 -11.44 32.55
N LEU A 203 29.19 -12.77 32.72
CA LEU A 203 28.08 -13.65 32.33
C LEU A 203 26.80 -13.34 33.12
N GLY A 204 26.90 -13.11 34.43
CA GLY A 204 25.76 -12.75 35.28
C GLY A 204 25.10 -11.43 34.88
N GLN A 205 25.89 -10.42 34.49
CA GLN A 205 25.35 -9.15 34.00
C GLN A 205 24.77 -9.24 32.58
N GLU A 206 25.35 -10.05 31.68
CA GLU A 206 24.73 -10.37 30.39
C GLU A 206 23.37 -11.04 30.61
N GLN A 207 23.28 -11.99 31.53
CA GLN A 207 22.05 -12.72 31.81
C GLN A 207 20.97 -11.83 32.45
N GLU A 208 21.31 -10.94 33.39
CA GLU A 208 20.37 -9.95 33.96
C GLU A 208 19.74 -9.07 32.86
N VAL A 209 20.56 -8.59 31.91
CA VAL A 209 20.10 -7.82 30.74
C VAL A 209 19.17 -8.64 29.85
N ILE A 210 19.54 -9.89 29.53
CA ILE A 210 18.75 -10.79 28.67
C ILE A 210 17.41 -11.15 29.32
N GLU A 211 17.36 -11.36 30.63
CA GLU A 211 16.14 -11.70 31.36
C GLU A 211 15.18 -10.50 31.41
N ALA A 212 15.66 -9.31 31.79
CA ALA A 212 14.85 -8.10 31.77
C ALA A 212 14.34 -7.77 30.35
N TRP A 213 15.16 -7.96 29.32
CA TRP A 213 14.77 -7.78 27.92
C TRP A 213 13.69 -8.80 27.47
N ARG A 214 13.80 -10.06 27.93
CA ARG A 214 12.79 -11.11 27.67
C ARG A 214 11.44 -10.79 28.31
N GLU A 215 11.44 -10.29 29.55
CA GLU A 215 10.22 -9.85 30.22
C GLU A 215 9.56 -8.67 29.49
N LEU A 216 10.35 -7.67 29.06
CA LEU A 216 9.85 -6.55 28.27
C LEU A 216 9.20 -7.01 26.94
N LEU A 217 9.83 -7.95 26.22
CA LEU A 217 9.27 -8.51 25.00
C LEU A 217 7.95 -9.26 25.25
N SER A 218 7.90 -10.11 26.29
CA SER A 218 6.66 -10.84 26.64
C SER A 218 5.53 -9.89 27.07
N ALA A 219 5.85 -8.84 27.83
CA ALA A 219 4.89 -7.82 28.22
C ALA A 219 4.43 -6.95 27.05
N CYS A 220 5.28 -6.73 26.04
CA CYS A 220 4.94 -6.09 24.78
C CYS A 220 3.99 -6.97 23.96
N GLU A 221 4.32 -8.24 23.74
CA GLU A 221 3.48 -9.22 23.02
C GLU A 221 2.10 -9.35 23.64
N ALA A 222 2.01 -9.52 24.97
CA ALA A 222 0.74 -9.56 25.69
C ALA A 222 -0.08 -8.27 25.52
N SER A 223 0.57 -7.12 25.37
CA SER A 223 -0.10 -5.83 25.11
C SER A 223 -0.53 -5.67 23.66
N HIS A 224 0.24 -6.18 22.70
CA HIS A 224 -0.13 -6.24 21.29
C HIS A 224 -1.36 -7.12 21.09
N VAL A 225 -1.39 -8.33 21.67
CA VAL A 225 -2.56 -9.23 21.64
C VAL A 225 -3.82 -8.55 22.22
N GLN A 226 -3.69 -7.82 23.33
CA GLN A 226 -4.80 -7.04 23.90
C GLN A 226 -5.27 -5.90 22.98
N VAL A 227 -4.34 -5.13 22.40
CA VAL A 227 -4.67 -4.09 21.40
C VAL A 227 -5.38 -4.70 20.19
N THR A 228 -4.96 -5.88 19.73
CA THR A 228 -5.58 -6.58 18.61
C THR A 228 -7.00 -7.05 18.94
N SER A 229 -7.25 -7.73 20.07
CA SER A 229 -8.62 -8.11 20.48
C SER A 229 -9.56 -6.89 20.56
N VAL A 230 -9.14 -5.83 21.25
CA VAL A 230 -9.94 -4.59 21.38
C VAL A 230 -10.21 -3.95 20.01
N THR A 231 -9.19 -3.91 19.14
CA THR A 231 -9.29 -3.38 17.77
C THR A 231 -10.26 -4.19 16.92
N ASP A 232 -10.09 -5.51 16.89
CA ASP A 232 -10.87 -6.42 16.06
C ASP A 232 -12.33 -6.49 16.52
N LYS A 233 -12.58 -6.42 17.83
CA LYS A 233 -13.92 -6.20 18.38
C LYS A 233 -14.52 -4.90 17.81
N VAL A 234 -13.84 -3.76 17.95
CA VAL A 234 -14.34 -2.46 17.47
C VAL A 234 -14.59 -2.45 15.96
N GLN A 235 -13.71 -3.09 15.16
CA GLN A 235 -13.91 -3.24 13.72
C GLN A 235 -15.14 -4.10 13.40
N PHE A 236 -15.27 -5.27 14.04
CA PHE A 236 -16.42 -6.16 13.87
C PHE A 236 -17.75 -5.43 14.10
N PHE A 237 -17.92 -4.73 15.22
CA PHE A 237 -19.18 -4.03 15.51
C PHE A 237 -19.51 -2.90 14.52
N SER A 238 -18.50 -2.16 14.00
CA SER A 238 -18.76 -1.15 12.97
C SER A 238 -19.17 -1.80 11.64
N VAL A 239 -18.41 -2.80 11.19
CA VAL A 239 -18.64 -3.46 9.90
C VAL A 239 -19.96 -4.24 9.88
N VAL A 240 -20.36 -4.88 10.99
CA VAL A 240 -21.69 -5.48 11.14
C VAL A 240 -22.78 -4.42 10.98
N ARG A 241 -22.72 -3.31 11.73
CA ARG A 241 -23.70 -2.21 11.66
C ARG A 241 -23.83 -1.65 10.24
N GLU A 242 -22.71 -1.39 9.59
CA GLU A 242 -22.66 -0.87 8.22
C GLU A 242 -23.22 -1.87 7.20
N ASN A 243 -22.93 -3.16 7.34
CA ASN A 243 -23.48 -4.21 6.49
C ASN A 243 -24.99 -4.41 6.71
N LEU A 244 -25.47 -4.36 7.96
CA LEU A 244 -26.91 -4.43 8.27
C LEU A 244 -27.68 -3.27 7.63
N MET A 245 -27.22 -2.02 7.83
CA MET A 245 -27.84 -0.83 7.22
C MET A 245 -27.80 -0.87 5.69
N TRP A 246 -26.69 -1.33 5.10
CA TRP A 246 -26.59 -1.49 3.64
C TRP A 246 -27.54 -2.59 3.13
N MET A 247 -27.68 -3.71 3.83
CA MET A 247 -28.62 -4.78 3.44
C MET A 247 -30.07 -4.31 3.49
N GLU A 248 -30.46 -3.48 4.47
CA GLU A 248 -31.77 -2.83 4.48
C GLU A 248 -31.94 -1.85 3.32
N GLY A 249 -30.93 -1.03 3.04
CA GLY A 249 -30.92 -0.10 1.90
C GLY A 249 -31.07 -0.81 0.54
N ILE A 250 -30.48 -1.99 0.37
CA ILE A 250 -30.65 -2.83 -0.83
C ILE A 250 -32.03 -3.50 -0.85
N MET A 251 -32.48 -4.09 0.27
CA MET A 251 -33.81 -4.70 0.36
C MET A 251 -34.95 -3.71 0.09
N GLY A 252 -34.79 -2.43 0.46
CA GLY A 252 -35.72 -1.35 0.11
C GLY A 252 -35.68 -0.90 -1.36
N GLN A 253 -34.63 -1.26 -2.11
CA GLN A 253 -34.50 -1.00 -3.56
C GLN A 253 -35.00 -2.16 -4.43
N ILE A 254 -35.31 -3.32 -3.84
CA ILE A 254 -35.96 -4.44 -4.54
C ILE A 254 -37.45 -4.08 -4.71
N GLY A 255 -37.90 -3.96 -5.96
CA GLY A 255 -39.28 -3.58 -6.28
C GLY A 255 -40.28 -4.71 -6.04
N TRP A 256 -41.55 -4.36 -5.87
CA TRP A 256 -42.64 -5.32 -5.64
C TRP A 256 -43.72 -5.28 -6.73
N ASP A 257 -43.84 -4.14 -7.43
CA ASP A 257 -44.76 -3.92 -8.54
C ASP A 257 -44.62 -5.00 -9.63
N GLU A 258 -45.72 -5.24 -10.33
CA GLU A 258 -45.75 -6.15 -11.47
C GLU A 258 -45.54 -5.33 -12.77
N PRO A 259 -44.65 -5.75 -13.69
CA PRO A 259 -44.33 -4.95 -14.87
C PRO A 259 -45.55 -4.80 -15.79
N ARG A 260 -46.15 -3.61 -15.76
CA ARG A 260 -47.39 -3.26 -16.50
C ARG A 260 -47.23 -3.26 -18.03
N ASP A 261 -46.00 -3.12 -18.50
CA ASP A 261 -45.59 -3.29 -19.89
C ASP A 261 -44.12 -3.73 -19.95
N LEU A 262 -43.67 -4.17 -21.12
CA LEU A 262 -42.30 -4.65 -21.33
C LEU A 262 -41.24 -3.57 -21.10
N THR A 263 -41.55 -2.28 -21.30
CA THR A 263 -40.60 -1.19 -21.00
C THR A 263 -40.35 -1.09 -19.48
N ALA A 264 -41.40 -1.26 -18.67
CA ALA A 264 -41.24 -1.40 -17.22
C ALA A 264 -40.42 -2.66 -16.85
N LEU A 265 -40.65 -3.80 -17.54
CA LEU A 265 -39.84 -5.01 -17.34
C LEU A 265 -38.35 -4.76 -17.65
N GLU A 266 -38.01 -4.21 -18.82
CA GLU A 266 -36.62 -3.92 -19.22
C GLU A 266 -35.91 -3.02 -18.20
N MET A 267 -36.60 -1.97 -17.72
CA MET A 267 -36.10 -1.09 -16.66
C MET A 267 -35.87 -1.85 -15.34
N MET A 268 -36.82 -2.69 -14.92
CA MET A 268 -36.69 -3.49 -13.69
C MET A 268 -35.59 -4.54 -13.80
N MET A 269 -35.40 -5.17 -14.96
CA MET A 269 -34.30 -6.11 -15.22
C MET A 269 -32.94 -5.40 -15.21
N LYS A 270 -32.85 -4.17 -15.76
CA LYS A 270 -31.62 -3.35 -15.66
C LYS A 270 -31.31 -2.97 -14.21
N GLN A 271 -32.31 -2.50 -13.46
CA GLN A 271 -32.18 -2.21 -12.01
C GLN A 271 -31.80 -3.46 -11.23
N HIS A 272 -32.33 -4.63 -11.59
CA HIS A 272 -31.95 -5.91 -11.00
C HIS A 272 -30.46 -6.22 -11.27
N GLN A 273 -29.96 -6.18 -12.52
CA GLN A 273 -28.54 -6.42 -12.76
C GLN A 273 -27.62 -5.39 -12.05
N GLU A 274 -28.03 -4.13 -11.94
CA GLU A 274 -27.32 -3.11 -11.16
C GLU A 274 -27.32 -3.37 -9.64
N LEU A 275 -28.40 -3.95 -9.09
CA LEU A 275 -28.43 -4.40 -7.69
C LEU A 275 -27.61 -5.68 -7.49
N LYS A 276 -27.61 -6.60 -8.47
CA LYS A 276 -26.85 -7.86 -8.43
C LYS A 276 -25.36 -7.59 -8.26
N GLY A 277 -24.80 -6.73 -9.11
CA GLY A 277 -23.40 -6.30 -9.01
C GLY A 277 -23.02 -5.61 -7.68
N LYS A 278 -23.97 -4.88 -7.05
CA LYS A 278 -23.76 -4.31 -5.69
C LYS A 278 -23.72 -5.41 -4.62
N ILE A 279 -24.56 -6.44 -4.74
CA ILE A 279 -24.62 -7.57 -3.79
C ILE A 279 -23.36 -8.42 -3.93
N ASP A 280 -23.04 -8.86 -5.14
CA ASP A 280 -21.86 -9.70 -5.42
C ASP A 280 -20.57 -9.00 -4.98
N GLY A 281 -20.43 -7.71 -5.31
CA GLY A 281 -19.28 -6.89 -4.93
C GLY A 281 -19.06 -6.71 -3.42
N ARG A 282 -20.11 -6.82 -2.60
CA ARG A 282 -20.01 -6.72 -1.12
C ARG A 282 -20.03 -8.08 -0.41
N SER A 283 -20.38 -9.17 -1.11
CA SER A 283 -20.44 -10.53 -0.57
C SER A 283 -19.15 -10.93 0.17
N LYS A 284 -17.97 -10.65 -0.42
CA LYS A 284 -16.67 -10.91 0.22
C LYS A 284 -16.49 -10.17 1.54
N THR A 285 -16.93 -8.91 1.65
CA THR A 285 -16.82 -8.11 2.88
C THR A 285 -17.75 -8.62 3.97
N ILE A 286 -18.94 -9.10 3.62
CA ILE A 286 -19.86 -9.74 4.56
C ILE A 286 -19.27 -11.07 5.06
N GLN A 287 -18.68 -11.87 4.16
CA GLN A 287 -18.00 -13.11 4.52
C GLN A 287 -16.81 -12.87 5.45
N GLN A 288 -15.93 -11.92 5.14
CA GLN A 288 -14.79 -11.54 6.00
C GLN A 288 -15.25 -11.07 7.39
N CYS A 289 -16.34 -10.30 7.46
CA CYS A 289 -16.95 -9.88 8.73
C CYS A 289 -17.50 -11.08 9.52
N ALA A 290 -18.14 -12.03 8.84
CA ALA A 290 -18.65 -13.25 9.48
C ALA A 290 -17.53 -14.17 9.99
N ASP A 291 -16.42 -14.28 9.26
CA ASP A 291 -15.27 -15.08 9.66
C ASP A 291 -14.47 -14.43 10.80
N LEU A 292 -14.32 -13.10 10.80
CA LEU A 292 -13.80 -12.35 11.96
C LEU A 292 -14.65 -12.60 13.21
N GLY A 293 -15.98 -12.59 13.09
CA GLY A 293 -16.89 -12.92 14.19
C GLY A 293 -16.66 -14.31 14.78
N LYS A 294 -16.42 -15.33 13.93
CA LYS A 294 -16.09 -16.70 14.38
C LYS A 294 -14.76 -16.75 15.13
N ILE A 295 -13.74 -16.03 14.65
CA ILE A 295 -12.42 -15.95 15.29
C ILE A 295 -12.54 -15.32 16.68
N LEU A 296 -13.27 -14.21 16.81
CA LEU A 296 -13.51 -13.53 18.09
C LEU A 296 -14.33 -14.39 19.08
N ILE A 297 -15.30 -15.18 18.59
CA ILE A 297 -16.04 -16.14 19.42
C ILE A 297 -15.11 -17.26 19.92
N ALA A 298 -14.24 -17.78 19.06
CA ALA A 298 -13.27 -18.82 19.40
C ALA A 298 -12.15 -18.34 20.35
N ALA A 299 -11.86 -17.03 20.37
CA ALA A 299 -10.92 -16.42 21.32
C ALA A 299 -11.44 -16.41 22.78
N GLY A 300 -12.75 -16.56 22.99
CA GLY A 300 -13.33 -16.78 24.33
C GLY A 300 -13.50 -15.53 25.20
N ASP A 301 -13.44 -14.33 24.62
CA ASP A 301 -13.57 -13.07 25.35
C ASP A 301 -14.95 -12.88 26.03
N SER A 302 -15.00 -12.01 27.05
CA SER A 302 -16.20 -11.70 27.84
C SER A 302 -17.40 -11.16 27.04
N ALA A 303 -17.19 -10.80 25.77
CA ALA A 303 -18.21 -10.35 24.83
C ALA A 303 -18.62 -11.41 23.78
N SER A 304 -18.19 -12.67 23.92
CA SER A 304 -18.43 -13.72 22.92
C SER A 304 -19.92 -13.90 22.57
N GLU A 305 -20.82 -13.86 23.56
CA GLU A 305 -22.28 -13.92 23.33
C GLU A 305 -22.83 -12.66 22.62
N GLU A 306 -22.29 -11.47 22.90
CA GLU A 306 -22.66 -10.22 22.20
C GLU A 306 -22.25 -10.29 20.72
N ILE A 307 -21.03 -10.77 20.46
CA ILE A 307 -20.45 -10.95 19.12
C ILE A 307 -21.24 -12.00 18.33
N LYS A 308 -21.60 -13.11 18.99
CA LYS A 308 -22.45 -14.18 18.44
C LYS A 308 -23.86 -13.68 18.09
N GLU A 309 -24.54 -12.94 18.97
CA GLU A 309 -25.84 -12.34 18.67
C GLU A 309 -25.77 -11.42 17.42
N LYS A 310 -24.71 -10.60 17.30
CA LYS A 310 -24.53 -9.72 16.14
C LYS A 310 -24.15 -10.49 14.87
N LEU A 311 -23.40 -11.60 15.00
CA LEU A 311 -23.07 -12.50 13.89
C LEU A 311 -24.31 -13.24 13.36
N GLU A 312 -25.14 -13.77 14.25
CA GLU A 312 -26.42 -14.40 13.91
C GLU A 312 -27.38 -13.41 13.25
N SER A 313 -27.44 -12.16 13.76
CA SER A 313 -28.19 -11.06 13.15
C SER A 313 -27.71 -10.72 11.73
N LEU A 314 -26.39 -10.63 11.52
CA LEU A 314 -25.79 -10.42 10.18
C LEU A 314 -26.18 -11.54 9.20
N GLN A 315 -26.06 -12.80 9.63
CA GLN A 315 -26.37 -13.98 8.81
C GLN A 315 -27.88 -14.14 8.56
N ALA A 316 -28.75 -13.76 9.50
CA ALA A 316 -30.18 -13.67 9.29
C ALA A 316 -30.51 -12.63 8.21
N LYS A 317 -29.95 -11.41 8.33
CA LYS A 317 -30.17 -10.33 7.35
C LYS A 317 -29.66 -10.67 5.96
N GLN A 318 -28.58 -11.43 5.86
CA GLN A 318 -28.04 -11.94 4.59
C GLN A 318 -29.00 -12.96 3.95
N ARG A 319 -29.62 -13.86 4.75
CA ARG A 319 -30.65 -14.78 4.27
C ARG A 319 -31.92 -14.05 3.83
N ASP A 320 -32.40 -13.07 4.60
CA ASP A 320 -33.55 -12.23 4.23
C ASP A 320 -33.35 -11.55 2.87
N LEU A 321 -32.14 -11.01 2.63
CA LEU A 321 -31.78 -10.37 1.38
C LEU A 321 -31.78 -11.38 0.23
N LEU A 322 -31.14 -12.54 0.39
CA LEU A 322 -31.07 -13.58 -0.65
C LEU A 322 -32.45 -14.21 -0.95
N GLU A 323 -33.33 -14.33 0.05
CA GLU A 323 -34.69 -14.85 -0.15
C GLU A 323 -35.56 -13.84 -0.92
N LYS A 324 -35.54 -12.56 -0.54
CA LYS A 324 -36.23 -11.49 -1.28
C LYS A 324 -35.67 -11.34 -2.70
N TRP A 325 -34.37 -11.50 -2.84
CA TRP A 325 -33.68 -11.51 -4.12
C TRP A 325 -34.20 -12.63 -5.03
N GLY A 326 -34.20 -13.88 -4.56
CA GLY A 326 -34.68 -15.03 -5.32
C GLY A 326 -36.14 -14.90 -5.74
N LYS A 327 -37.02 -14.42 -4.84
CA LYS A 327 -38.43 -14.15 -5.15
C LYS A 327 -38.61 -13.08 -6.22
N HIS A 328 -37.76 -12.05 -6.23
CA HIS A 328 -37.77 -11.00 -7.27
C HIS A 328 -37.22 -11.50 -8.61
N GLU A 329 -36.11 -12.26 -8.60
CA GLU A 329 -35.52 -12.89 -9.79
C GLU A 329 -36.54 -13.86 -10.44
N GLU A 330 -37.21 -14.69 -9.64
CA GLU A 330 -38.28 -15.59 -10.10
C GLU A 330 -39.49 -14.81 -10.69
N LYS A 331 -39.93 -13.72 -10.04
CA LYS A 331 -41.05 -12.89 -10.54
C LYS A 331 -40.70 -12.21 -11.87
N LEU A 332 -39.46 -11.70 -12.02
CA LEU A 332 -38.99 -11.14 -13.28
C LEU A 332 -38.94 -12.20 -14.38
N GLN A 333 -38.34 -13.36 -14.13
CA GLN A 333 -38.26 -14.47 -15.10
C GLN A 333 -39.65 -14.95 -15.55
N LYS A 334 -40.61 -15.07 -14.63
CA LYS A 334 -42.02 -15.40 -14.97
C LYS A 334 -42.67 -14.34 -15.85
N SER A 335 -42.41 -13.05 -15.57
CA SER A 335 -42.93 -11.93 -16.35
C SER A 335 -42.32 -11.91 -17.76
N GLU A 336 -40.99 -12.04 -17.84
CA GLU A 336 -40.22 -12.14 -19.09
C GLU A 336 -40.74 -13.28 -19.97
N PHE A 337 -40.84 -14.50 -19.42
CA PHE A 337 -41.37 -15.66 -20.14
C PHE A 337 -42.80 -15.44 -20.65
N HIS A 338 -43.69 -14.87 -19.83
CA HIS A 338 -45.06 -14.56 -20.23
C HIS A 338 -45.09 -13.55 -21.40
N PHE A 339 -44.31 -12.47 -21.30
CA PHE A 339 -44.23 -11.45 -22.35
C PHE A 339 -43.56 -11.97 -23.64
N SER A 340 -42.55 -12.83 -23.54
CA SER A 340 -42.00 -13.55 -24.71
C SER A 340 -43.06 -14.44 -25.36
N GLN A 341 -43.87 -15.16 -24.56
CA GLN A 341 -44.92 -16.03 -25.09
C GLN A 341 -46.04 -15.23 -25.80
N GLU A 342 -46.47 -14.08 -25.26
CA GLU A 342 -47.42 -13.19 -25.94
C GLU A 342 -46.83 -12.59 -27.23
N THR A 343 -45.52 -12.26 -27.23
CA THR A 343 -44.81 -11.78 -28.43
C THR A 343 -44.79 -12.85 -29.53
N VAL A 344 -44.46 -14.11 -29.19
CA VAL A 344 -44.48 -15.23 -30.16
C VAL A 344 -45.91 -15.50 -30.67
N LYS A 345 -46.94 -15.47 -29.81
CA LYS A 345 -48.35 -15.59 -30.25
C LYS A 345 -48.73 -14.48 -31.24
N ALA A 346 -48.29 -13.24 -30.99
CA ALA A 346 -48.53 -12.11 -31.86
C ALA A 346 -47.78 -12.24 -33.20
N GLU A 347 -46.53 -12.70 -33.20
CA GLU A 347 -45.80 -13.02 -34.44
C GLU A 347 -46.47 -14.12 -35.27
N VAL A 348 -46.88 -15.23 -34.64
CA VAL A 348 -47.55 -16.34 -35.35
C VAL A 348 -48.87 -15.87 -35.94
N TRP A 349 -49.63 -15.02 -35.22
CA TRP A 349 -50.84 -14.40 -35.76
C TRP A 349 -50.55 -13.51 -36.96
N LEU A 350 -49.49 -12.69 -36.93
CA LEU A 350 -49.08 -11.84 -38.06
C LEU A 350 -48.66 -12.67 -39.28
N LYS A 351 -47.78 -13.66 -39.09
CA LYS A 351 -47.33 -14.60 -40.13
C LYS A 351 -48.52 -15.34 -40.76
N ALA A 352 -49.50 -15.76 -39.96
CA ALA A 352 -50.75 -16.38 -40.41
C ALA A 352 -51.78 -15.41 -41.04
N LYS A 353 -51.45 -14.12 -41.21
CA LYS A 353 -52.24 -13.12 -41.93
C LYS A 353 -51.47 -12.41 -43.05
N GLU A 354 -50.15 -12.53 -43.08
CA GLU A 354 -49.27 -11.97 -44.12
C GLU A 354 -49.74 -12.27 -45.57
N PRO A 355 -50.19 -13.50 -45.92
CA PRO A 355 -50.73 -13.78 -47.27
C PRO A 355 -51.98 -12.96 -47.64
N LEU A 356 -52.80 -12.54 -46.67
CA LEU A 356 -53.99 -11.68 -46.92
C LEU A 356 -53.63 -10.21 -47.15
N ILE A 357 -52.34 -9.87 -47.12
CA ILE A 357 -51.80 -8.52 -47.26
C ILE A 357 -50.81 -8.44 -48.43
N THR A 358 -50.11 -9.52 -48.75
CA THR A 358 -49.14 -9.58 -49.86
C THR A 358 -49.70 -10.14 -51.16
N SER A 359 -50.95 -10.64 -51.20
CA SER A 359 -51.55 -11.26 -52.38
C SER A 359 -52.09 -10.24 -53.41
N ASP A 360 -51.20 -9.40 -53.93
CA ASP A 360 -51.42 -8.51 -55.09
C ASP A 360 -51.62 -9.31 -56.40
N GLU A 361 -51.42 -10.63 -56.37
CA GLU A 361 -51.65 -11.54 -57.49
C GLU A 361 -53.12 -12.03 -57.51
N GLN A 362 -53.71 -12.41 -56.37
CA GLN A 362 -55.13 -12.79 -56.33
C GLN A 362 -56.08 -11.60 -56.58
N GLU A 363 -55.67 -10.37 -56.26
CA GLU A 363 -56.43 -9.17 -56.64
C GLU A 363 -56.39 -8.89 -58.16
N ARG A 364 -55.54 -9.59 -58.94
CA ARG A 364 -55.49 -9.51 -60.41
C ARG A 364 -56.27 -10.66 -61.07
N GLU A 365 -56.15 -11.88 -60.55
CA GLU A 365 -56.91 -13.03 -61.06
C GLU A 365 -58.42 -12.89 -60.82
N ALA A 366 -58.82 -12.46 -59.61
CA ALA A 366 -60.23 -12.29 -59.25
C ALA A 366 -60.97 -11.23 -60.08
N GLN A 367 -60.28 -10.37 -60.84
CA GLN A 367 -60.91 -9.41 -61.75
C GLN A 367 -61.71 -10.10 -62.88
N SER A 368 -61.49 -11.40 -63.12
CA SER A 368 -62.26 -12.20 -64.07
C SER A 368 -63.57 -12.78 -63.51
N GLN A 369 -63.80 -12.78 -62.18
CA GLN A 369 -65.01 -13.37 -61.58
C GLN A 369 -65.57 -12.52 -60.43
N LYS A 370 -66.80 -12.00 -60.64
CA LYS A 370 -67.50 -11.15 -59.66
C LYS A 370 -67.59 -11.75 -58.25
N ASP A 371 -67.82 -13.05 -58.16
CA ASP A 371 -68.06 -13.73 -56.89
C ASP A 371 -66.76 -13.93 -56.08
N GLU A 372 -65.60 -13.99 -56.74
CA GLU A 372 -64.30 -13.97 -56.06
C GLU A 372 -64.00 -12.61 -55.43
N VAL A 373 -64.35 -11.51 -56.13
CA VAL A 373 -64.23 -10.14 -55.59
C VAL A 373 -65.10 -9.97 -54.34
N GLU A 374 -66.35 -10.45 -54.36
CA GLU A 374 -67.22 -10.40 -53.18
C GLU A 374 -66.68 -11.29 -52.03
N GLN A 375 -66.11 -12.46 -52.32
CA GLN A 375 -65.43 -13.27 -51.29
C GLN A 375 -64.16 -12.62 -50.74
N LEU A 376 -63.34 -11.95 -51.56
CA LEU A 376 -62.16 -11.19 -51.11
C LEU A 376 -62.57 -10.05 -50.17
N ILE A 377 -63.61 -9.29 -50.52
CA ILE A 377 -64.18 -8.24 -49.66
C ILE A 377 -64.65 -8.84 -48.32
N LEU A 378 -65.30 -10.01 -48.32
CA LEU A 378 -65.72 -10.69 -47.09
C LEU A 378 -64.53 -11.17 -46.24
N ARG A 379 -63.50 -11.79 -46.84
CA ARG A 379 -62.25 -12.19 -46.16
C ARG A 379 -61.54 -10.99 -45.53
N HIS A 380 -61.40 -9.91 -46.27
CA HIS A 380 -60.74 -8.69 -45.79
C HIS A 380 -61.56 -7.98 -44.70
N LYS A 381 -62.90 -7.98 -44.79
CA LYS A 381 -63.81 -7.48 -43.74
C LYS A 381 -63.73 -8.33 -42.45
N ALA A 382 -63.55 -9.64 -42.57
CA ALA A 382 -63.29 -10.52 -41.43
C ALA A 382 -61.90 -10.28 -40.81
N PHE A 383 -60.86 -10.08 -41.62
CA PHE A 383 -59.52 -9.70 -41.15
C PHE A 383 -59.56 -8.38 -40.35
N ARG A 384 -60.21 -7.33 -40.87
CA ARG A 384 -60.35 -6.04 -40.14
C ARG A 384 -61.03 -6.21 -38.77
N LYS A 385 -62.07 -7.04 -38.66
CA LYS A 385 -62.70 -7.37 -37.36
C LYS A 385 -61.72 -8.05 -36.40
N ALA A 386 -60.96 -9.04 -36.86
CA ALA A 386 -59.97 -9.73 -36.03
C ALA A 386 -58.79 -8.82 -35.64
N ALA A 387 -58.36 -7.92 -36.53
CA ALA A 387 -57.29 -6.97 -36.24
C ALA A 387 -57.72 -5.92 -35.19
N VAL A 388 -59.00 -5.55 -35.14
CA VAL A 388 -59.55 -4.70 -34.06
C VAL A 388 -59.49 -5.39 -32.70
N THR A 389 -59.82 -6.69 -32.59
CA THR A 389 -59.73 -7.40 -31.30
C THR A 389 -58.29 -7.67 -30.86
N TRP A 390 -57.34 -7.74 -31.79
CA TRP A 390 -55.91 -7.82 -31.48
C TRP A 390 -55.24 -6.47 -31.22
N LYS A 391 -55.90 -5.34 -31.53
CA LYS A 391 -55.35 -3.98 -31.40
C LYS A 391 -54.82 -3.71 -30.00
N GLU A 392 -55.54 -4.12 -28.96
CA GLU A 392 -55.17 -3.84 -27.56
C GLU A 392 -53.94 -4.66 -27.12
N ARG A 393 -53.83 -5.94 -27.53
CA ARG A 393 -52.61 -6.75 -27.34
C ARG A 393 -51.42 -6.12 -28.06
N PHE A 394 -51.61 -5.69 -29.31
CA PHE A 394 -50.58 -4.95 -30.05
C PHE A 394 -50.25 -3.58 -29.45
N SER A 395 -51.18 -2.91 -28.75
CA SER A 395 -50.91 -1.67 -28.02
C SER A 395 -50.06 -1.91 -26.76
N SER A 396 -50.32 -2.98 -26.00
CA SER A 396 -49.49 -3.37 -24.87
C SER A 396 -48.08 -3.78 -25.29
N LEU A 397 -47.95 -4.53 -26.40
CA LEU A 397 -46.65 -4.91 -26.98
C LEU A 397 -45.94 -3.74 -27.69
N ARG A 398 -46.65 -2.81 -28.34
CA ARG A 398 -46.05 -1.71 -29.12
C ARG A 398 -45.16 -0.78 -28.28
N LYS A 399 -45.42 -0.65 -26.97
CA LYS A 399 -44.61 0.20 -26.08
C LYS A 399 -43.11 -0.14 -26.08
N LEU A 400 -42.71 -1.36 -26.50
CA LEU A 400 -41.32 -1.71 -26.83
C LEU A 400 -40.62 -0.65 -27.69
N SER A 401 -41.21 -0.38 -28.86
CA SER A 401 -40.36 -0.21 -30.05
C SER A 401 -39.83 1.20 -30.27
N THR A 402 -40.06 2.10 -29.31
CA THR A 402 -39.57 3.49 -29.36
C THR A 402 -38.12 3.64 -28.88
N VAL A 403 -37.50 2.58 -28.37
CA VAL A 403 -36.09 2.59 -27.92
C VAL A 403 -35.20 1.69 -28.79
N SER A 404 -35.65 0.49 -29.14
CA SER A 404 -34.92 -0.49 -29.96
C SER A 404 -35.05 -0.27 -31.48
N LEU A 405 -34.79 0.96 -31.95
CA LEU A 405 -34.80 1.30 -33.39
C LEU A 405 -33.56 0.81 -34.16
N THR A 406 -33.23 -0.48 -34.02
CA THR A 406 -32.23 -1.17 -34.84
C THR A 406 -32.73 -2.56 -35.27
N THR A 407 -32.78 -2.75 -36.59
CA THR A 407 -32.81 -4.04 -37.33
C THR A 407 -34.03 -4.97 -37.23
N ASP A 408 -34.97 -4.85 -36.29
CA ASP A 408 -36.14 -5.75 -36.26
C ASP A 408 -37.21 -5.43 -37.32
N VAL A 409 -37.21 -6.22 -38.40
CA VAL A 409 -38.20 -6.18 -39.50
C VAL A 409 -39.63 -6.35 -38.98
N VAL A 410 -39.83 -7.11 -37.88
CA VAL A 410 -41.13 -7.34 -37.24
C VAL A 410 -41.74 -6.03 -36.74
N VAL A 411 -40.95 -5.14 -36.14
CA VAL A 411 -41.40 -3.81 -35.66
C VAL A 411 -41.86 -2.94 -36.83
N VAL A 412 -41.06 -2.89 -37.90
CA VAL A 412 -41.38 -2.10 -39.10
C VAL A 412 -42.66 -2.62 -39.75
N LYS A 413 -42.81 -3.94 -39.89
CA LYS A 413 -44.07 -4.57 -40.34
C LYS A 413 -45.24 -4.20 -39.43
N ILE A 414 -45.13 -4.31 -38.11
CA ILE A 414 -46.22 -3.98 -37.17
C ILE A 414 -46.65 -2.50 -37.27
N VAL A 415 -45.71 -1.56 -37.45
CA VAL A 415 -45.99 -0.13 -37.65
C VAL A 415 -46.65 0.14 -39.01
N TRP A 416 -46.15 -0.47 -40.07
CA TRP A 416 -46.68 -0.35 -41.43
C TRP A 416 -48.10 -0.96 -41.54
N LEU A 417 -48.29 -2.17 -41.01
CA LEU A 417 -49.58 -2.86 -40.94
C LEU A 417 -50.60 -2.10 -40.08
N SER A 418 -50.17 -1.42 -39.01
CA SER A 418 -51.05 -0.54 -38.24
C SER A 418 -51.48 0.70 -39.04
N HIS A 419 -50.58 1.30 -39.83
CA HIS A 419 -50.93 2.39 -40.74
C HIS A 419 -51.93 1.92 -41.80
N ILE A 420 -51.69 0.75 -42.42
CA ILE A 420 -52.63 0.14 -43.38
C ILE A 420 -53.99 -0.14 -42.74
N LEU A 421 -54.03 -0.63 -41.50
CA LEU A 421 -55.27 -0.88 -40.79
C LEU A 421 -56.04 0.41 -40.48
N VAL A 422 -55.35 1.49 -40.09
CA VAL A 422 -55.96 2.80 -39.86
C VAL A 422 -56.49 3.41 -41.18
N LEU A 423 -55.66 3.43 -42.23
CA LEU A 423 -56.08 3.88 -43.57
C LEU A 423 -57.28 3.08 -44.09
N SER A 424 -57.25 1.76 -43.89
CA SER A 424 -58.35 0.84 -44.21
C SER A 424 -59.65 1.13 -43.45
N LEU A 425 -59.56 1.52 -42.17
CA LEU A 425 -60.72 1.83 -41.33
C LEU A 425 -61.29 3.24 -41.58
N SER A 426 -60.53 4.13 -42.20
CA SER A 426 -60.90 5.53 -42.44
C SER A 426 -61.49 5.83 -43.82
N ALA A 427 -61.60 4.86 -44.73
CA ALA A 427 -62.10 5.06 -46.09
C ALA A 427 -63.63 4.86 -46.21
N PRO A 428 -64.44 5.88 -46.55
CA PRO A 428 -65.85 5.73 -46.89
C PRO A 428 -66.01 5.16 -48.30
N VAL A 429 -67.00 4.28 -48.52
CA VAL A 429 -67.36 3.81 -49.87
C VAL A 429 -68.34 4.81 -50.49
N THR A 430 -67.83 5.72 -51.31
CA THR A 430 -68.63 6.61 -52.16
C THR A 430 -68.39 6.30 -53.63
N ARG A 431 -69.45 6.31 -54.45
CA ARG A 431 -69.38 6.00 -55.88
C ARG A 431 -68.56 7.07 -56.61
N PHE A 432 -67.78 6.62 -57.61
CA PHE A 432 -67.19 7.49 -58.61
C PHE A 432 -68.29 8.05 -59.52
N ASP A 433 -68.34 9.37 -59.68
CA ASP A 433 -68.99 10.02 -60.81
C ASP A 433 -68.22 11.32 -61.17
N GLY A 434 -68.32 11.78 -62.41
CA GLY A 434 -67.22 12.52 -63.05
C GLY A 434 -67.32 14.04 -63.22
N ARG A 435 -66.14 14.64 -63.44
CA ARG A 435 -65.80 15.94 -64.09
C ARG A 435 -65.44 17.15 -63.17
N PRO A 436 -64.66 18.15 -63.69
CA PRO A 436 -63.89 19.08 -62.83
C PRO A 436 -64.04 20.61 -63.13
N ARG A 437 -63.76 21.45 -62.12
CA ARG A 437 -63.17 22.84 -62.11
C ARG A 437 -63.40 23.45 -60.70
N ALA A 438 -62.58 24.27 -60.03
CA ALA A 438 -61.44 25.18 -60.32
C ALA A 438 -61.81 26.69 -60.34
N ARG A 439 -60.97 27.54 -59.69
CA ARG A 439 -61.12 28.99 -59.33
C ARG A 439 -62.10 29.25 -58.16
N ASP A 440 -62.03 30.31 -57.35
CA ASP A 440 -61.07 31.41 -57.02
C ASP A 440 -61.39 31.86 -55.55
N ARG A 441 -60.77 32.80 -54.79
CA ARG A 441 -59.72 33.84 -54.93
C ARG A 441 -59.10 34.19 -53.54
N PRO A 442 -57.95 34.91 -53.41
CA PRO A 442 -57.21 35.04 -52.12
C PRO A 442 -56.92 36.47 -51.58
N LYS A 443 -56.23 36.55 -50.41
CA LYS A 443 -55.52 37.69 -49.73
C LYS A 443 -56.34 38.46 -48.65
N PRO A 444 -55.70 39.22 -47.71
CA PRO A 444 -54.27 39.58 -47.51
C PRO A 444 -53.61 39.00 -46.23
N ARG A 445 -52.35 38.54 -46.23
CA ARG A 445 -51.06 39.29 -46.15
C ARG A 445 -50.81 40.12 -44.87
N ARG A 446 -49.88 39.65 -44.02
CA ARG A 446 -48.72 40.42 -43.50
C ARG A 446 -47.44 39.54 -43.52
N ARG A 447 -46.30 40.13 -43.88
CA ARG A 447 -44.93 39.55 -44.03
C ARG A 447 -43.98 40.67 -44.53
N PRO A 448 -42.64 40.53 -44.45
CA PRO A 448 -41.74 40.11 -43.35
C PRO A 448 -40.74 41.25 -43.01
N ARG A 449 -39.67 41.08 -42.20
CA ARG A 449 -38.26 40.68 -42.56
C ARG A 449 -37.31 41.53 -41.65
N PRO A 450 -35.96 41.36 -41.56
CA PRO A 450 -35.01 40.22 -41.78
C PRO A 450 -34.47 39.59 -40.47
N LYS A 451 -33.93 38.34 -40.43
CA LYS A 451 -32.54 37.85 -40.74
C LYS A 451 -31.43 38.58 -39.94
N GLU A 452 -30.36 37.96 -39.40
CA GLU A 452 -29.86 36.55 -39.22
C GLU A 452 -28.59 36.63 -38.31
N PRO A 453 -27.83 35.55 -37.99
CA PRO A 453 -27.99 34.09 -38.22
C PRO A 453 -28.02 33.34 -36.85
N GLU A 454 -27.36 32.22 -36.47
CA GLU A 454 -26.49 31.14 -37.02
C GLU A 454 -26.50 29.99 -35.96
N GLU A 455 -26.23 28.69 -36.14
CA GLU A 455 -26.05 27.77 -37.28
C GLU A 455 -26.74 26.43 -36.88
N ALA A 456 -26.12 25.24 -37.05
CA ALA A 456 -26.73 23.94 -36.79
C ALA A 456 -25.92 23.02 -35.86
N ARG A 457 -26.60 22.42 -34.88
CA ARG A 457 -26.11 21.21 -34.18
C ARG A 457 -26.64 19.96 -34.86
N ARG A 458 -25.78 19.25 -35.59
CA ARG A 458 -26.05 17.88 -36.05
C ARG A 458 -25.91 16.88 -34.91
N SER A 459 -26.88 15.99 -34.77
CA SER A 459 -26.71 14.70 -34.08
C SER A 459 -26.76 13.58 -35.14
N ARG A 460 -25.87 12.59 -35.04
CA ARG A 460 -25.98 11.30 -35.74
C ARG A 460 -25.34 10.18 -34.90
N SER A 461 -25.81 8.97 -35.13
CA SER A 461 -25.56 7.78 -34.30
C SER A 461 -24.36 6.94 -34.76
N ALA A 462 -24.05 5.93 -33.93
CA ALA A 462 -23.08 4.82 -34.06
C ALA A 462 -23.31 3.90 -35.31
N PRO A 463 -22.63 2.73 -35.52
CA PRO A 463 -21.70 1.97 -34.64
C PRO A 463 -20.48 1.32 -35.35
N ALA A 464 -19.88 0.29 -34.71
CA ALA A 464 -18.76 -0.58 -35.12
C ALA A 464 -17.35 0.08 -35.08
N THR A 465 -16.22 -0.63 -34.94
CA THR A 465 -15.93 -2.09 -34.90
C THR A 465 -14.86 -2.38 -33.82
N GLY A 466 -14.53 -3.65 -33.52
CA GLY A 466 -13.64 -4.02 -32.39
C GLY A 466 -12.15 -4.26 -32.68
N ALA A 467 -11.40 -4.55 -31.60
CA ALA A 467 -9.97 -4.91 -31.51
C ALA A 467 -8.94 -3.76 -31.75
N PRO A 468 -7.68 -3.87 -31.23
CA PRO A 468 -7.11 -4.93 -30.39
C PRO A 468 -6.74 -4.48 -28.96
N THR A 469 -6.48 -5.45 -28.07
CA THR A 469 -5.70 -5.25 -26.84
C THR A 469 -4.23 -4.98 -27.17
N THR A 470 -3.67 -3.87 -26.65
CA THR A 470 -2.21 -3.68 -26.58
C THR A 470 -1.64 -4.40 -25.35
N PRO A 471 -0.45 -5.04 -25.44
CA PRO A 471 0.16 -5.70 -24.28
C PRO A 471 0.66 -4.70 -23.23
N GLN A 472 0.62 -5.08 -21.96
CA GLN A 472 1.50 -4.44 -20.97
C GLN A 472 2.95 -4.87 -21.24
N PRO A 473 3.93 -3.94 -21.26
CA PRO A 473 5.33 -4.29 -21.15
C PRO A 473 5.63 -4.88 -19.76
N PRO A 474 6.69 -5.70 -19.61
CA PRO A 474 6.97 -6.39 -18.35
C PRO A 474 7.34 -5.44 -17.21
N SER A 475 7.07 -5.90 -15.99
CA SER A 475 7.46 -5.22 -14.74
C SER A 475 8.97 -5.05 -14.63
N HIS A 476 9.48 -3.82 -14.79
CA HIS A 476 10.71 -3.29 -14.16
C HIS A 476 10.88 -1.77 -14.41
N THR A 477 10.07 -0.92 -13.77
CA THR A 477 10.39 0.48 -13.38
C THR A 477 9.16 1.14 -12.75
N ALA A 478 9.16 1.37 -11.44
CA ALA A 478 8.06 2.06 -10.76
C ALA A 478 8.21 3.59 -10.88
N GLN A 479 7.78 4.17 -12.01
CA GLN A 479 7.56 5.61 -12.10
C GLN A 479 6.22 5.93 -11.42
N ASN A 480 6.27 6.65 -10.31
CA ASN A 480 5.06 7.09 -9.63
C ASN A 480 4.65 8.46 -10.18
N GLU A 481 3.43 8.56 -10.71
CA GLU A 481 2.86 9.80 -11.27
C GLU A 481 1.43 10.04 -10.80
N GLY A 482 0.98 11.29 -10.77
CA GLY A 482 -0.39 11.64 -10.39
C GLY A 482 -0.63 13.12 -10.07
N PHE A 483 -1.91 13.49 -9.92
CA PHE A 483 -2.30 14.85 -9.56
C PHE A 483 -2.22 15.11 -8.04
N LEU A 484 -1.56 16.19 -7.66
CA LEU A 484 -1.52 16.68 -6.28
C LEU A 484 -1.84 18.19 -6.24
N TYR A 485 -2.53 18.62 -5.18
CA TYR A 485 -2.68 20.05 -4.89
C TYR A 485 -1.43 20.52 -4.13
N ARG A 486 -0.67 21.46 -4.69
CA ARG A 486 0.58 22.01 -4.14
C ARG A 486 0.36 23.43 -3.60
N LYS A 487 1.05 23.79 -2.51
CA LYS A 487 1.19 25.16 -1.98
C LYS A 487 2.65 25.40 -1.54
N LYS A 488 3.24 26.57 -1.83
CA LYS A 488 4.49 27.01 -1.18
C LYS A 488 4.19 27.53 0.24
N VAL A 489 5.06 27.23 1.20
CA VAL A 489 4.84 27.48 2.63
C VAL A 489 6.14 27.93 3.29
N THR A 490 6.14 29.05 4.00
CA THR A 490 7.29 29.46 4.84
C THR A 490 7.24 28.76 6.21
N THR A 491 8.37 28.64 6.90
CA THR A 491 8.43 28.05 8.25
C THR A 491 7.44 28.73 9.22
N SER A 492 7.31 30.06 9.12
CA SER A 492 6.33 30.87 9.84
C SER A 492 4.85 30.59 9.53
N ASP A 493 4.52 30.12 8.31
CA ASP A 493 3.16 29.71 7.92
C ASP A 493 2.80 28.34 8.55
N LEU A 494 3.80 27.52 8.95
CA LEU A 494 3.62 26.24 9.64
C LEU A 494 3.44 26.42 11.15
N GLU A 495 4.24 27.29 11.76
CA GLU A 495 4.18 27.63 13.19
C GLU A 495 2.97 28.53 13.52
N GLY A 496 2.35 29.13 12.51
CA GLY A 496 1.02 29.74 12.59
C GLY A 496 0.97 31.14 13.21
N GLN A 497 2.12 31.74 13.51
CA GLN A 497 2.21 33.02 14.22
C GLN A 497 1.90 34.25 13.34
N GLN A 498 2.04 34.16 12.02
CA GLN A 498 1.64 35.21 11.07
C GLN A 498 1.07 34.61 9.77
N ARG A 499 0.32 35.41 9.00
CA ARG A 499 -0.05 35.06 7.61
C ARG A 499 0.98 35.68 6.66
N SER A 500 1.75 34.87 5.94
CA SER A 500 2.63 35.39 4.90
C SER A 500 1.84 36.09 3.77
N PRO A 501 2.15 37.35 3.40
CA PRO A 501 1.51 38.02 2.26
C PRO A 501 1.70 37.28 0.93
N ASN A 502 2.74 36.44 0.83
CA ASN A 502 3.10 35.69 -0.37
C ASN A 502 2.52 34.26 -0.39
N SER A 503 1.57 33.96 0.52
CA SER A 503 0.83 32.69 0.61
C SER A 503 -0.07 32.47 -0.62
N LYS A 504 0.52 32.06 -1.75
CA LYS A 504 -0.20 31.64 -2.96
C LYS A 504 -1.21 30.52 -2.63
N SER A 505 -2.32 30.50 -3.36
CA SER A 505 -3.40 29.52 -3.19
C SER A 505 -2.96 28.09 -3.58
N TRP A 506 -3.74 27.09 -3.16
CA TRP A 506 -3.53 25.70 -3.58
C TRP A 506 -3.71 25.56 -5.09
N VAL A 507 -2.71 25.02 -5.78
CA VAL A 507 -2.72 24.77 -7.23
C VAL A 507 -2.72 23.26 -7.49
N ASN A 508 -3.63 22.77 -8.33
CA ASN A 508 -3.56 21.38 -8.82
C ASN A 508 -2.45 21.28 -9.88
N VAL A 509 -1.47 20.40 -9.67
CA VAL A 509 -0.36 20.12 -10.59
C VAL A 509 -0.24 18.62 -10.82
N TYR A 510 0.23 18.23 -12.00
CA TYR A 510 0.63 16.85 -12.25
C TYR A 510 2.07 16.65 -11.76
N CYS A 511 2.31 15.61 -10.98
CA CYS A 511 3.62 15.29 -10.39
C CYS A 511 4.11 13.96 -10.97
N VAL A 512 5.40 13.91 -11.34
CA VAL A 512 6.07 12.69 -11.80
C VAL A 512 7.35 12.52 -10.98
N LEU A 513 7.55 11.34 -10.37
CA LEU A 513 8.80 10.97 -9.71
C LEU A 513 9.62 10.05 -10.64
N LYS A 514 10.82 10.49 -11.00
CA LYS A 514 11.79 9.72 -11.79
C LYS A 514 13.21 9.99 -11.27
N GLU A 515 14.02 8.94 -11.07
CA GLU A 515 15.44 9.06 -10.67
C GLU A 515 15.66 9.98 -9.44
N GLY A 516 14.83 9.82 -8.40
CA GLY A 516 14.89 10.63 -7.17
C GLY A 516 14.40 12.08 -7.32
N LYS A 517 14.00 12.51 -8.52
CA LYS A 517 13.59 13.88 -8.83
C LYS A 517 12.09 13.95 -9.10
N LEU A 518 11.44 14.88 -8.43
CA LEU A 518 10.01 15.17 -8.55
C LEU A 518 9.82 16.36 -9.51
N THR A 519 9.22 16.11 -10.68
CA THR A 519 8.91 17.15 -11.68
C THR A 519 7.43 17.50 -11.67
N PHE A 520 7.12 18.76 -12.02
CA PHE A 520 5.77 19.31 -12.01
C PHE A 520 5.33 19.70 -13.42
N TYR A 521 4.10 19.35 -13.80
CA TYR A 521 3.52 19.63 -15.11
C TYR A 521 2.09 20.17 -14.98
N LYS A 522 1.58 20.75 -16.08
CA LYS A 522 0.25 21.37 -16.13
C LYS A 522 -0.88 20.35 -16.33
N ASP A 523 -0.61 19.25 -17.04
CA ASP A 523 -1.49 18.10 -17.17
C ASP A 523 -0.66 16.81 -17.33
N ALA A 524 -1.35 15.67 -17.47
CA ALA A 524 -0.75 14.34 -17.63
C ALA A 524 -0.40 13.98 -19.10
N ARG A 525 -0.51 14.91 -20.04
CA ARG A 525 -0.36 14.67 -21.49
C ARG A 525 0.80 15.43 -22.10
N ASN A 526 1.18 16.57 -21.53
CA ASN A 526 2.26 17.41 -22.01
C ASN A 526 3.40 17.51 -20.99
N HIS A 527 4.38 16.62 -21.14
CA HIS A 527 5.61 16.60 -20.34
C HIS A 527 6.75 17.46 -20.92
N ASN A 528 6.49 18.23 -22.00
CA ASN A 528 7.53 18.97 -22.72
C ASN A 528 7.94 20.30 -22.03
N THR A 529 7.10 20.84 -21.13
CA THR A 529 7.41 22.05 -20.36
C THR A 529 6.95 21.87 -18.91
N THR A 530 7.83 22.20 -17.94
CA THR A 530 7.50 22.13 -16.52
C THR A 530 6.55 23.25 -16.10
N TYR A 531 5.82 23.01 -15.01
CA TYR A 531 4.87 23.96 -14.46
C TYR A 531 5.58 25.26 -14.02
N ASN A 532 5.26 26.36 -14.71
CA ASN A 532 5.91 27.68 -14.57
C ASN A 532 7.44 27.65 -14.78
N GLU A 533 7.96 26.73 -15.60
CA GLU A 533 9.40 26.58 -15.89
C GLU A 533 10.25 26.31 -14.63
N GLU A 534 9.62 25.85 -13.54
CA GLU A 534 10.34 25.46 -12.31
C GLU A 534 11.20 24.20 -12.57
N PRO A 535 12.42 24.13 -12.00
CA PRO A 535 13.33 23.00 -12.19
C PRO A 535 12.83 21.72 -11.47
N PRO A 536 13.38 20.54 -11.83
CA PRO A 536 13.16 19.30 -11.09
C PRO A 536 13.55 19.44 -9.61
N LEU A 537 12.72 18.93 -8.71
CA LEU A 537 12.92 18.99 -7.26
C LEU A 537 13.62 17.71 -6.78
N ASP A 538 14.84 17.82 -6.27
CA ASP A 538 15.65 16.65 -5.89
C ASP A 538 15.32 16.17 -4.47
N LEU A 539 14.88 14.91 -4.32
CA LEU A 539 14.45 14.34 -3.03
C LEU A 539 15.61 13.83 -2.14
N SER A 540 16.86 13.98 -2.59
CA SER A 540 18.04 13.84 -1.73
C SER A 540 18.07 14.96 -0.68
N ASN A 541 18.06 16.22 -1.13
CA ASN A 541 18.07 17.46 -0.34
C ASN A 541 16.69 17.83 0.23
N CYS A 542 15.92 16.81 0.65
CA CYS A 542 14.56 16.95 1.14
C CYS A 542 14.38 16.19 2.45
N SER A 543 13.92 16.88 3.50
CA SER A 543 13.39 16.21 4.69
C SER A 543 11.86 16.10 4.61
N PHE A 544 11.36 14.87 4.84
CA PHE A 544 9.93 14.60 4.96
C PHE A 544 9.52 14.74 6.43
N ASP A 545 8.49 15.54 6.72
CA ASP A 545 7.98 15.76 8.07
C ASP A 545 6.87 14.73 8.42
N PRO A 546 7.13 13.74 9.31
CA PRO A 546 6.15 12.69 9.61
C PRO A 546 4.95 13.19 10.43
N SER A 547 5.00 14.40 10.99
CA SER A 547 3.97 14.92 11.90
C SER A 547 2.62 15.22 11.24
N MET A 548 2.53 15.14 9.91
CA MET A 548 1.37 15.59 9.12
C MET A 548 0.96 17.03 9.49
N GLY A 549 1.96 17.89 9.74
CA GLY A 549 1.83 19.15 10.51
C GLY A 549 0.79 20.16 10.00
N TYR A 550 0.27 20.01 8.78
CA TYR A 550 -0.82 20.84 8.26
C TYR A 550 -2.20 20.43 8.82
N LYS A 551 -2.42 20.69 10.12
CA LYS A 551 -3.64 20.33 10.90
C LYS A 551 -4.99 20.85 10.34
N LYS A 552 -4.99 21.62 9.23
CA LYS A 552 -6.17 22.26 8.62
C LYS A 552 -6.82 21.43 7.50
N LYS A 553 -6.19 20.35 7.03
CA LYS A 553 -6.77 19.40 6.06
C LYS A 553 -6.21 17.99 6.29
N LYS A 554 -7.02 16.95 6.00
CA LYS A 554 -6.54 15.57 5.89
C LYS A 554 -5.64 15.41 4.64
N ASN A 555 -4.87 14.32 4.62
CA ASN A 555 -4.07 13.87 3.48
C ASN A 555 -3.09 14.94 2.94
N VAL A 556 -2.55 15.76 3.85
CA VAL A 556 -1.50 16.74 3.55
C VAL A 556 -0.16 16.28 4.12
N PHE A 557 0.87 16.27 3.29
CA PHE A 557 2.27 16.13 3.70
C PHE A 557 3.07 17.38 3.36
N ILE A 558 4.24 17.52 4.00
CA ILE A 558 5.14 18.67 3.83
C ILE A 558 6.52 18.13 3.43
N LEU A 559 7.03 18.63 2.32
CA LEU A 559 8.44 18.51 1.94
C LEU A 559 9.16 19.78 2.39
N ARG A 560 10.17 19.62 3.24
CA ARG A 560 11.06 20.70 3.65
C ARG A 560 12.32 20.65 2.80
N MET A 561 12.77 21.83 2.37
CA MET A 561 13.99 22.01 1.57
C MET A 561 15.05 22.68 2.44
N ASP A 562 16.32 22.33 2.21
CA ASP A 562 17.45 22.98 2.90
C ASP A 562 17.64 24.45 2.45
N ASP A 563 17.06 24.85 1.31
CA ASP A 563 17.00 26.24 0.82
C ASP A 563 15.86 27.08 1.46
N GLY A 564 15.03 26.46 2.31
CA GLY A 564 13.89 27.10 2.98
C GLY A 564 12.59 27.20 2.16
N ASN A 565 12.58 26.79 0.88
CA ASN A 565 11.37 26.79 0.03
C ASN A 565 10.47 25.57 0.31
N ASN A 566 9.87 25.47 1.50
CA ASN A 566 9.02 24.33 1.84
C ASN A 566 7.74 24.26 0.98
N PHE A 567 7.29 23.04 0.68
CA PHE A 567 6.09 22.76 -0.09
C PHE A 567 5.12 21.86 0.69
N ALA A 568 3.86 22.26 0.78
CA ALA A 568 2.77 21.40 1.24
C ALA A 568 2.02 20.80 0.05
N PHE A 569 1.72 19.51 0.12
CA PHE A 569 1.03 18.75 -0.90
C PHE A 569 -0.19 18.04 -0.32
N HIS A 570 -1.32 18.10 -1.01
CA HIS A 570 -2.59 17.54 -0.60
C HIS A 570 -3.10 16.55 -1.66
N ALA A 571 -3.18 15.26 -1.29
CA ALA A 571 -3.83 14.23 -2.09
C ALA A 571 -5.36 14.33 -1.95
N LYS A 572 -6.11 13.98 -3.01
CA LYS A 572 -7.57 14.12 -3.02
C LYS A 572 -8.30 13.04 -2.23
N ASP A 573 -7.76 11.82 -2.24
CA ASP A 573 -8.37 10.59 -1.71
C ASP A 573 -7.42 9.92 -0.68
N GLU A 574 -7.86 8.90 0.06
CA GLU A 574 -7.04 8.18 1.06
C GLU A 574 -6.01 7.20 0.46
N VAL A 575 -5.61 7.42 -0.80
CA VAL A 575 -4.44 6.76 -1.38
C VAL A 575 -3.20 7.27 -0.62
N ARG A 576 -2.55 6.36 0.12
CA ARG A 576 -1.21 6.61 0.73
C ARG A 576 -0.31 7.28 -0.31
N PRO A 577 0.53 8.28 0.03
CA PRO A 577 1.44 8.91 -0.92
C PRO A 577 2.60 7.97 -1.31
N SER A 578 2.29 6.87 -2.01
CA SER A 578 3.24 5.98 -2.68
C SER A 578 4.15 6.73 -3.65
N LEU A 579 3.63 7.83 -4.22
CA LEU A 579 4.35 8.87 -4.93
C LEU A 579 5.66 9.31 -4.27
N ILE A 580 5.71 9.37 -2.92
CA ILE A 580 6.88 9.84 -2.17
C ILE A 580 7.10 8.96 -0.93
N LYS A 581 7.19 7.65 -1.14
CA LYS A 581 8.07 6.82 -0.30
C LYS A 581 9.49 6.94 -0.86
N ARG A 582 10.50 7.14 0.00
CA ARG A 582 11.82 6.57 -0.31
C ARG A 582 11.61 5.06 -0.34
N ASN A 583 12.03 4.40 -1.42
CA ASN A 583 12.37 2.99 -1.30
C ASN A 583 13.66 2.95 -0.48
N GLU A 584 13.67 2.09 0.53
CA GLU A 584 14.87 1.60 1.20
C GLU A 584 15.63 0.68 0.24
#